data_AF-A0A5B0WZS5-F1
#
_entry.id   AF-A0A5B0WZS5-F1
#
_cell.length_a   1.000
_cell.length_b   1.000
_cell.length_c   1.000
_cell.angle_alpha   90.00
_cell.angle_beta   90.00
_cell.angle_gamma   90.00
#
_symmetry.space_group_name_H-M   'P 1'
#
loop_
_entity.id
_entity.type
_entity.pdbx_description
1 polymer ?
#
loop_
_entity_poly.entity_id
_entity_poly.type
_entity_poly.pdbx_seq_one_letter_code
_entity_poly.pdbx_strand_id
1 'polypeptide(L)'
;MKKNAVILGMARSGTSLAASILARQGYTVAGSSADALQKPNKYNPSGYWESRALMDNNIEILSLTGFRPDNTWFHEAITPGQVDHIARLEPLPHHMQFVESFERQSPWLWKDPRLCYTLDYWWPLLDRETTRVLHVTRDAGEIFRSFQRVADDWHVTVAMEEAVIRQRIDEHRESAARILAKHDIPHLTIDYAEYESAPGKVAAEISELLDITLKAEDLGFDRNAVANFESSPVQRVKTFLKGFLKPG
;
A
#
# COMPACT_ATOMS: atom_id res chain seq x y z
N MET A 1 19.06 -12.36 -9.36
CA MET A 1 17.65 -12.45 -9.81
C MET A 1 16.87 -11.40 -9.01
N LYS A 2 15.97 -10.66 -9.67
CA LYS A 2 15.15 -9.63 -9.02
C LYS A 2 14.46 -10.21 -7.77
N LYS A 3 14.49 -9.46 -6.68
CA LYS A 3 13.83 -9.84 -5.42
C LYS A 3 12.34 -9.49 -5.48
N ASN A 4 11.52 -10.29 -4.82
CA ASN A 4 10.13 -9.98 -4.51
C ASN A 4 10.07 -8.79 -3.55
N ALA A 5 9.00 -8.00 -3.63
CA ALA A 5 8.89 -6.76 -2.88
C ALA A 5 7.58 -6.69 -2.09
N VAL A 6 7.68 -6.28 -0.84
CA VAL A 6 6.55 -5.83 -0.03
C VAL A 6 6.72 -4.35 0.22
N ILE A 7 5.72 -3.54 -0.13
CA ILE A 7 5.67 -2.13 0.23
C ILE A 7 4.90 -1.99 1.53
N LEU A 8 5.63 -1.60 2.57
CA LEU A 8 5.13 -1.39 3.91
C LEU A 8 5.01 0.11 4.18
N GLY A 9 3.86 0.57 4.63
CA GLY A 9 3.71 1.98 5.00
C GLY A 9 2.26 2.43 5.06
N MET A 10 2.06 3.54 5.77
CA MET A 10 0.76 4.15 5.97
C MET A 10 0.12 4.60 4.64
N ALA A 11 -1.21 4.59 4.58
CA ALA A 11 -1.92 5.18 3.45
C ALA A 11 -1.46 6.64 3.26
N ARG A 12 -1.23 7.05 2.01
CA ARG A 12 -0.72 8.38 1.62
C ARG A 12 0.72 8.70 2.04
N SER A 13 1.48 7.75 2.58
CA SER A 13 2.92 7.95 2.82
C SER A 13 3.79 7.92 1.55
N GLY A 14 3.21 7.61 0.39
CA GLY A 14 3.96 7.43 -0.86
C GLY A 14 4.10 5.97 -1.29
N THR A 15 3.49 5.03 -0.58
CA THR A 15 3.46 3.60 -0.96
C THR A 15 2.95 3.35 -2.39
N SER A 16 2.03 4.17 -2.91
CA SER A 16 1.60 4.06 -4.32
C SER A 16 2.66 4.53 -5.32
N LEU A 17 3.50 5.52 -4.96
CA LEU A 17 4.62 5.94 -5.80
C LEU A 17 5.65 4.80 -5.91
N ALA A 18 6.05 4.24 -4.76
CA ALA A 18 6.93 3.08 -4.71
C ALA A 18 6.38 1.90 -5.54
N ALA A 19 5.08 1.63 -5.44
CA ALA A 19 4.43 0.56 -6.21
C ALA A 19 4.48 0.84 -7.71
N SER A 20 4.25 2.08 -8.12
CA SER A 20 4.29 2.49 -9.53
C SER A 20 5.70 2.34 -10.13
N ILE A 21 6.75 2.61 -9.35
CA ILE A 21 8.15 2.46 -9.77
C ILE A 21 8.43 0.97 -10.05
N LEU A 22 8.11 0.09 -9.11
CA LEU A 22 8.36 -1.35 -9.29
C LEU A 22 7.47 -1.97 -10.38
N ALA A 23 6.22 -1.54 -10.51
CA ALA A 23 5.35 -1.97 -11.61
C ALA A 23 5.97 -1.66 -12.99
N ARG A 24 6.58 -0.48 -13.17
CA ARG A 24 7.30 -0.11 -14.40
C ARG A 24 8.56 -0.96 -14.63
N GLN A 25 9.11 -1.55 -13.57
CA GLN A 25 10.23 -2.51 -13.64
C GLN A 25 9.78 -3.96 -13.87
N GLY A 26 8.49 -4.19 -14.15
CA GLY A 26 7.95 -5.49 -14.51
C GLY A 26 7.56 -6.37 -13.31
N TYR A 27 7.32 -5.78 -12.13
CA TYR A 27 6.77 -6.51 -11.00
C TYR A 27 5.28 -6.80 -11.20
N THR A 28 4.87 -8.03 -10.89
CA THR A 28 3.45 -8.40 -10.82
C THR A 28 2.81 -7.76 -9.59
N VAL A 29 1.85 -6.84 -9.79
CA VAL A 29 1.31 -6.00 -8.71
C VAL A 29 0.10 -6.62 -8.01
N ALA A 30 0.28 -7.03 -6.76
CA ALA A 30 -0.80 -7.19 -5.80
C ALA A 30 -1.11 -5.84 -5.13
N GLY A 31 -1.98 -5.05 -5.76
CA GLY A 31 -2.62 -3.89 -5.13
C GLY A 31 -2.08 -2.50 -5.49
N SER A 32 -2.93 -1.66 -6.10
CA SER A 32 -3.26 -0.35 -5.53
C SER A 32 -4.53 0.21 -6.17
N SER A 33 -5.47 0.71 -5.35
CA SER A 33 -6.54 1.59 -5.76
C SER A 33 -6.09 3.04 -5.62
N ALA A 34 -6.13 3.74 -6.75
CA ALA A 34 -6.47 5.16 -6.84
C ALA A 34 -7.31 5.41 -8.10
N ASP A 35 -7.19 4.55 -9.11
CA ASP A 35 -8.21 4.28 -10.11
C ASP A 35 -7.83 2.98 -10.81
N ALA A 36 -8.83 2.26 -11.32
CA ALA A 36 -8.60 1.17 -12.27
C ALA A 36 -7.77 1.68 -13.46
N LEU A 37 -6.44 1.61 -13.38
CA LEU A 37 -5.60 1.96 -14.51
C LEU A 37 -5.49 0.76 -15.45
N GLN A 38 -6.56 0.69 -16.26
CA GLN A 38 -6.72 0.08 -17.58
C GLN A 38 -7.42 -1.29 -17.62
N LYS A 39 -8.42 -1.39 -18.51
CA LYS A 39 -9.01 -2.66 -18.96
C LYS A 39 -7.91 -3.69 -19.33
N PRO A 40 -8.21 -5.00 -19.28
CA PRO A 40 -7.29 -6.06 -19.69
C PRO A 40 -6.55 -5.69 -20.98
N ASN A 41 -5.22 -5.73 -20.96
CA ASN A 41 -4.41 -5.51 -22.15
C ASN A 41 -3.73 -6.82 -22.56
N LYS A 42 -3.23 -6.85 -23.80
CA LYS A 42 -2.63 -8.05 -24.44
C LYS A 42 -1.41 -8.64 -23.71
N TYR A 43 -0.92 -8.00 -22.64
CA TYR A 43 0.21 -8.45 -21.83
C TYR A 43 -0.21 -8.93 -20.43
N ASN A 44 -1.49 -8.81 -20.05
CA ASN A 44 -2.03 -9.35 -18.80
C ASN A 44 -3.46 -9.93 -19.03
N PRO A 45 -3.57 -11.22 -19.42
CA PRO A 45 -4.85 -11.88 -19.68
C PRO A 45 -5.66 -12.20 -18.41
N SER A 46 -5.04 -12.17 -17.23
CA SER A 46 -5.64 -12.68 -15.99
C SER A 46 -6.37 -11.60 -15.17
N GLY A 47 -6.09 -10.32 -15.40
CA GLY A 47 -6.80 -9.21 -14.75
C GLY A 47 -6.59 -9.11 -13.23
N TYR A 48 -7.06 -8.00 -12.66
CA TYR A 48 -6.78 -7.42 -11.34
C TYR A 48 -7.10 -8.24 -10.07
N TRP A 49 -7.30 -9.56 -10.17
CA TRP A 49 -7.58 -10.44 -9.01
C TRP A 49 -6.54 -10.29 -7.89
N GLU A 50 -5.28 -10.07 -8.27
CA GLU A 50 -4.14 -9.98 -7.35
C GLU A 50 -4.20 -8.72 -6.45
N SER A 51 -4.92 -7.67 -6.85
CA SER A 51 -5.08 -6.44 -6.06
C SER A 51 -6.17 -6.50 -4.99
N ARG A 52 -7.25 -7.23 -5.28
CA ARG A 52 -8.40 -7.35 -4.38
C ARG A 52 -8.18 -8.46 -3.36
N ALA A 53 -7.55 -9.56 -3.77
CA ALA A 53 -7.32 -10.71 -2.93
C ALA A 53 -6.41 -10.41 -1.72
N LEU A 54 -5.31 -9.66 -1.89
CA LEU A 54 -4.47 -9.26 -0.75
C LEU A 54 -5.24 -8.42 0.27
N MET A 55 -6.03 -7.46 -0.22
CA MET A 55 -6.86 -6.61 0.65
C MET A 55 -7.92 -7.44 1.39
N ASP A 56 -8.63 -8.32 0.69
CA ASP A 56 -9.67 -9.16 1.28
C ASP A 56 -9.09 -10.13 2.33
N ASN A 57 -7.93 -10.75 2.06
CA ASN A 57 -7.23 -11.57 3.06
C ASN A 57 -6.78 -10.72 4.27
N ASN A 58 -6.27 -9.50 4.06
CA ASN A 58 -5.92 -8.61 5.17
C ASN A 58 -7.14 -8.20 6.01
N ILE A 59 -8.28 -7.92 5.37
CA ILE A 59 -9.55 -7.65 6.07
C ILE A 59 -10.00 -8.89 6.86
N GLU A 60 -9.90 -10.08 6.27
CA GLU A 60 -10.21 -11.34 6.94
C GLU A 60 -9.35 -11.52 8.20
N ILE A 61 -8.02 -11.41 8.07
CA ILE A 61 -7.08 -11.51 9.19
C ILE A 61 -7.41 -10.52 10.31
N LEU A 62 -7.67 -9.25 9.97
CA LEU A 62 -8.06 -8.24 10.94
C LEU A 62 -9.38 -8.60 11.63
N SER A 63 -10.36 -9.10 10.88
CA SER A 63 -11.66 -9.52 11.39
C SER A 63 -11.57 -10.69 12.39
N LEU A 64 -10.63 -11.61 12.20
CA LEU A 64 -10.38 -12.71 13.14
C LEU A 64 -9.94 -12.21 14.53
N THR A 65 -9.44 -10.98 14.62
CA THR A 65 -9.05 -10.36 15.90
C THR A 65 -10.12 -9.45 16.51
N GLY A 66 -11.30 -9.35 15.89
CA GLY A 66 -12.37 -8.45 16.34
C GLY A 66 -12.34 -7.08 15.68
N PHE A 67 -11.34 -6.76 14.85
CA PHE A 67 -11.31 -5.51 14.08
C PHE A 67 -12.24 -5.64 12.86
N ARG A 68 -13.43 -5.04 12.94
CA ARG A 68 -14.48 -5.12 11.91
C ARG A 68 -14.36 -4.11 10.76
N PRO A 69 -13.79 -2.90 10.96
CA PRO A 69 -13.68 -1.95 9.86
C PRO A 69 -12.84 -2.47 8.69
N ASP A 70 -13.15 -1.99 7.50
CA ASP A 70 -12.43 -2.37 6.28
C ASP A 70 -11.11 -1.61 6.12
N ASN A 71 -10.90 -0.50 6.82
CA ASN A 71 -9.68 0.28 6.83
C ASN A 71 -9.21 0.60 8.25
N THR A 72 -7.91 0.88 8.39
CA THR A 72 -7.23 1.01 9.69
C THR A 72 -6.94 2.45 10.08
N TRP A 73 -7.29 3.44 9.24
CA TRP A 73 -6.86 4.83 9.38
C TRP A 73 -7.99 5.87 9.51
N PHE A 74 -9.24 5.52 9.21
CA PHE A 74 -10.42 6.38 9.43
C PHE A 74 -11.42 5.80 10.45
N HIS A 75 -11.04 4.72 11.14
CA HIS A 75 -11.86 4.09 12.17
C HIS A 75 -11.13 4.04 13.51
N GLU A 76 -11.76 3.36 14.47
CA GLU A 76 -11.14 3.04 15.76
C GLU A 76 -9.77 2.40 15.59
N ALA A 77 -8.88 2.63 16.56
CA ALA A 77 -7.54 2.06 16.51
C ALA A 77 -7.61 0.54 16.56
N ILE A 78 -6.71 -0.12 15.84
CA ILE A 78 -6.38 -1.50 16.19
C ILE A 78 -5.67 -1.46 17.55
N THR A 79 -6.22 -2.17 18.53
CA THR A 79 -5.65 -2.20 19.88
C THR A 79 -4.35 -3.03 19.91
N PRO A 80 -3.42 -2.76 20.83
CA PRO A 80 -2.20 -3.58 20.97
C PRO A 80 -2.49 -5.08 21.13
N GLY A 81 -3.53 -5.43 21.90
CA GLY A 81 -3.95 -6.83 22.07
C GLY A 81 -4.44 -7.48 20.77
N GLN A 82 -5.06 -6.72 19.87
CA GLN A 82 -5.43 -7.19 18.53
C GLN A 82 -4.20 -7.38 17.66
N VAL A 83 -3.26 -6.42 17.63
CA VAL A 83 -2.02 -6.57 16.85
C VAL A 83 -1.23 -7.80 17.31
N ASP A 84 -1.12 -8.01 18.62
CA ASP A 84 -0.46 -9.19 19.17
C ASP A 84 -1.22 -10.49 18.85
N HIS A 85 -2.55 -10.43 18.73
CA HIS A 85 -3.35 -11.57 18.30
C HIS A 85 -3.10 -11.90 16.82
N ILE A 86 -2.99 -10.92 15.93
CA ILE A 86 -2.66 -11.14 14.50
C ILE A 86 -1.41 -11.99 14.36
N ALA A 87 -0.36 -11.68 15.12
CA ALA A 87 0.93 -12.39 15.10
C ALA A 87 0.86 -13.85 15.61
N ARG A 88 -0.24 -14.24 16.28
CA ARG A 88 -0.47 -15.58 16.82
C ARG A 88 -1.55 -16.36 16.06
N LEU A 89 -2.16 -15.76 15.04
CA LEU A 89 -3.14 -16.46 14.21
C LEU A 89 -2.43 -17.54 13.41
N GLU A 90 -3.06 -18.70 13.31
CA GLU A 90 -2.59 -19.75 12.41
C GLU A 90 -2.94 -19.42 10.95
N PRO A 91 -2.01 -19.62 10.00
CA PRO A 91 -2.27 -19.57 8.56
C PRO A 91 -3.44 -20.46 8.13
N LEU A 92 -4.47 -19.87 7.49
CA LEU A 92 -5.54 -20.65 6.86
C LEU A 92 -5.03 -21.29 5.54
N PRO A 93 -5.59 -22.44 5.11
CA PRO A 93 -5.14 -23.12 3.89
C PRO A 93 -5.11 -22.25 2.64
N HIS A 94 -6.10 -21.36 2.46
CA HIS A 94 -6.14 -20.47 1.30
C HIS A 94 -5.08 -19.37 1.36
N HIS A 95 -4.58 -18.98 2.54
CA HIS A 95 -3.47 -18.04 2.66
C HIS A 95 -2.16 -18.63 2.14
N MET A 96 -1.92 -19.93 2.39
CA MET A 96 -0.75 -20.63 1.85
C MET A 96 -0.85 -20.75 0.31
N GLN A 97 -2.03 -21.11 -0.20
CA GLN A 97 -2.27 -21.16 -1.65
C GLN A 97 -2.13 -19.79 -2.31
N PHE A 98 -2.57 -18.73 -1.63
CA PHE A 98 -2.41 -17.36 -2.06
C PHE A 98 -0.94 -16.99 -2.21
N VAL A 99 -0.10 -17.21 -1.19
CA VAL A 99 1.35 -16.97 -1.27
C VAL A 99 1.99 -17.77 -2.40
N GLU A 100 1.70 -19.07 -2.48
CA GLU A 100 2.27 -19.95 -3.51
C GLU A 100 1.91 -19.50 -4.94
N SER A 101 0.74 -18.87 -5.13
CA SER A 101 0.33 -18.31 -6.42
C SER A 101 1.19 -17.11 -6.86
N PHE A 102 1.71 -16.33 -5.89
CA PHE A 102 2.63 -15.22 -6.17
C PHE A 102 4.05 -15.70 -6.40
N GLU A 103 4.54 -16.67 -5.63
CA GLU A 103 5.91 -17.18 -5.80
C GLU A 103 6.17 -17.75 -7.20
N ARG A 104 5.12 -18.32 -7.82
CA ARG A 104 5.12 -18.76 -9.24
C ARG A 104 5.25 -17.63 -10.27
N GLN A 105 5.06 -16.37 -9.87
CA GLN A 105 5.02 -15.18 -10.73
C GLN A 105 6.08 -14.13 -10.36
N SER A 106 7.20 -14.58 -9.79
CA SER A 106 8.30 -13.70 -9.38
C SER A 106 8.95 -12.94 -10.57
N PRO A 107 9.32 -11.64 -10.41
CA PRO A 107 9.17 -10.86 -9.20
C PRO A 107 7.74 -10.34 -8.99
N TRP A 108 7.22 -10.53 -7.79
CA TRP A 108 5.93 -10.00 -7.38
C TRP A 108 6.07 -8.83 -6.40
N LEU A 109 5.01 -8.02 -6.31
CA LEU A 109 4.90 -6.87 -5.44
C LEU A 109 3.63 -6.94 -4.60
N TRP A 110 3.73 -6.87 -3.28
CA TRP A 110 2.58 -6.67 -2.40
C TRP A 110 2.53 -5.24 -1.87
N LYS A 111 1.35 -4.61 -1.94
CA LYS A 111 1.11 -3.29 -1.34
C LYS A 111 -0.31 -3.18 -0.79
N ASP A 112 -0.40 -3.01 0.52
CA ASP A 112 -1.63 -2.67 1.23
C ASP A 112 -1.26 -1.97 2.55
N PRO A 113 -1.86 -0.82 2.93
CA PRO A 113 -1.51 -0.15 4.17
C PRO A 113 -1.73 -1.02 5.43
N ARG A 114 -2.63 -2.00 5.38
CA ARG A 114 -2.92 -2.95 6.48
C ARG A 114 -1.74 -3.89 6.75
N LEU A 115 -0.80 -4.03 5.81
CA LEU A 115 0.46 -4.76 6.03
C LEU A 115 1.27 -4.17 7.19
N CYS A 116 1.05 -2.91 7.57
CA CYS A 116 1.63 -2.34 8.80
C CYS A 116 1.28 -3.14 10.06
N TYR A 117 0.17 -3.91 10.03
CA TYR A 117 -0.26 -4.78 11.12
C TYR A 117 -0.19 -6.27 10.74
N THR A 118 -0.47 -6.60 9.48
CA THR A 118 -0.59 -8.00 9.04
C THR A 118 0.70 -8.61 8.50
N LEU A 119 1.77 -7.84 8.27
CA LEU A 119 3.02 -8.40 7.77
C LEU A 119 3.62 -9.44 8.74
N ASP A 120 3.40 -9.30 10.06
CA ASP A 120 3.83 -10.28 11.07
C ASP A 120 3.21 -11.68 10.81
N TYR A 121 1.96 -11.70 10.35
CA TYR A 121 1.24 -12.91 9.97
C TYR A 121 1.75 -13.50 8.65
N TRP A 122 2.04 -12.63 7.68
CA TRP A 122 2.46 -13.06 6.34
C TRP A 122 3.93 -13.49 6.26
N TRP A 123 4.82 -12.82 6.98
CA TRP A 123 6.26 -13.00 6.86
C TRP A 123 6.75 -14.45 7.04
N PRO A 124 6.18 -15.27 7.95
CA PRO A 124 6.51 -16.69 8.05
C PRO A 124 6.14 -17.54 6.83
N LEU A 125 5.22 -17.06 5.98
CA LEU A 125 4.77 -17.78 4.78
C LEU A 125 5.56 -17.42 3.53
N LEU A 126 6.21 -16.25 3.51
CA LEU A 126 6.96 -15.74 2.36
C LEU A 126 8.36 -16.37 2.28
N ASP A 127 8.91 -16.45 1.07
CA ASP A 127 10.33 -16.81 0.90
C ASP A 127 11.24 -15.64 1.33
N ARG A 128 11.89 -15.78 2.48
CA ARG A 128 12.73 -14.76 3.11
C ARG A 128 14.03 -14.50 2.35
N GLU A 129 14.50 -15.45 1.55
CA GLU A 129 15.73 -15.30 0.77
C GLU A 129 15.51 -14.40 -0.45
N THR A 130 14.29 -14.44 -1.00
CA THR A 130 13.91 -13.74 -2.23
C THR A 130 13.04 -12.52 -1.99
N THR A 131 12.48 -12.33 -0.80
CA THR A 131 11.61 -11.18 -0.48
C THR A 131 12.32 -10.07 0.28
N ARG A 132 12.04 -8.82 -0.07
CA ARG A 132 12.53 -7.61 0.60
C ARG A 132 11.40 -6.62 0.88
N VAL A 133 11.60 -5.76 1.88
CA VAL A 133 10.60 -4.73 2.22
C VAL A 133 11.10 -3.33 1.83
N LEU A 134 10.24 -2.57 1.13
CA LEU A 134 10.36 -1.12 1.01
C LEU A 134 9.44 -0.48 2.05
N HIS A 135 10.01 0.07 3.11
CA HIS A 135 9.28 0.75 4.16
C HIS A 135 9.18 2.25 3.86
N VAL A 136 8.01 2.72 3.44
CA VAL A 136 7.81 4.11 2.99
C VAL A 136 7.14 4.92 4.09
N THR A 137 7.85 5.96 4.56
CA THR A 137 7.42 6.85 5.63
C THR A 137 7.18 8.27 5.10
N ARG A 138 6.40 9.06 5.83
CA ARG A 138 6.14 10.47 5.53
C ARG A 138 5.68 11.17 6.81
N ASP A 139 5.94 12.48 6.91
CA ASP A 139 5.43 13.30 8.01
C ASP A 139 3.92 13.12 8.21
N ALA A 140 3.50 12.92 9.46
CA ALA A 140 2.10 12.69 9.81
C ALA A 140 1.21 13.89 9.46
N GLY A 141 1.74 15.11 9.53
CA GLY A 141 1.03 16.31 9.13
C GLY A 141 0.83 16.41 7.62
N GLU A 142 1.83 16.01 6.84
CA GLU A 142 1.68 15.90 5.39
C GLU A 142 0.68 14.83 4.96
N ILE A 143 0.69 13.66 5.62
CA ILE A 143 -0.31 12.61 5.40
C ILE A 143 -1.70 13.14 5.74
N PHE A 144 -1.88 13.79 6.89
CA PHE A 144 -3.16 14.40 7.28
C PHE A 144 -3.66 15.42 6.24
N ARG A 145 -2.80 16.37 5.83
CA ARG A 145 -3.12 17.32 4.75
C ARG A 145 -3.47 16.61 3.45
N SER A 146 -2.80 15.50 3.14
CA SER A 146 -3.12 14.70 1.96
C SER A 146 -4.48 14.02 2.09
N PHE A 147 -4.90 13.57 3.28
CA PHE A 147 -6.25 13.03 3.49
C PHE A 147 -7.31 14.10 3.32
N GLN A 148 -7.08 15.31 3.85
CA GLN A 148 -8.02 16.43 3.69
C GLN A 148 -8.28 16.77 2.21
N ARG A 149 -7.26 16.67 1.35
CA ARG A 149 -7.40 16.93 -0.09
C ARG A 149 -8.29 15.91 -0.82
N VAL A 150 -8.37 14.68 -0.33
CA VAL A 150 -9.11 13.58 -0.98
C VAL A 150 -10.35 13.15 -0.18
N ALA A 151 -10.73 13.91 0.85
CA ALA A 151 -11.82 13.57 1.76
C ALA A 151 -13.16 13.40 1.03
N ASP A 152 -13.44 14.27 0.05
CA ASP A 152 -14.65 14.22 -0.77
C ASP A 152 -14.75 12.94 -1.60
N ASP A 153 -13.62 12.50 -2.18
CA ASP A 153 -13.53 11.30 -3.03
C ASP A 153 -13.67 10.01 -2.21
N TRP A 154 -13.27 10.04 -0.94
CA TRP A 154 -13.33 8.89 -0.06
C TRP A 154 -14.67 8.79 0.69
N HIS A 155 -15.58 9.75 0.48
CA HIS A 155 -16.82 9.91 1.25
C HIS A 155 -16.60 9.84 2.77
N VAL A 156 -15.40 10.20 3.21
CA VAL A 156 -15.04 10.25 4.61
C VAL A 156 -15.41 11.64 5.06
N THR A 157 -16.47 11.74 5.87
CA THR A 157 -16.58 12.90 6.75
C THR A 157 -15.38 12.80 7.68
N VAL A 158 -14.31 13.58 7.43
CA VAL A 158 -13.19 13.70 8.37
C VAL A 158 -13.69 14.50 9.58
N ALA A 159 -14.65 13.93 10.29
CA ALA A 159 -15.13 14.38 11.59
C ALA A 159 -14.18 13.92 12.70
N MET A 160 -13.06 13.27 12.34
CA MET A 160 -12.00 12.90 13.26
C MET A 160 -11.04 14.08 13.41
N GLU A 161 -10.83 14.48 14.66
CA GLU A 161 -9.82 15.46 15.06
C GLU A 161 -8.44 15.10 14.47
N GLU A 162 -7.68 16.11 14.01
CA GLU A 162 -6.35 15.95 13.42
C GLU A 162 -5.42 15.12 14.32
N ALA A 163 -5.51 15.33 15.63
CA ALA A 163 -4.75 14.59 16.63
C ALA A 163 -5.01 13.08 16.56
N VAL A 164 -6.26 12.65 16.32
CA VAL A 164 -6.61 11.23 16.22
C VAL A 164 -6.04 10.63 14.94
N ILE A 165 -6.13 11.33 13.81
CA ILE A 165 -5.55 10.83 12.55
C ILE A 165 -4.03 10.73 12.64
N ARG A 166 -3.36 11.73 13.24
CA ARG A 166 -1.91 11.69 13.48
C ARG A 166 -1.53 10.51 14.37
N GLN A 167 -2.28 10.29 15.46
CA GLN A 167 -2.08 9.12 16.31
C GLN A 167 -2.21 7.82 15.51
N ARG A 168 -3.23 7.68 14.64
CA ARG A 168 -3.38 6.49 13.79
C ARG A 168 -2.19 6.30 12.85
N ILE A 169 -1.68 7.39 12.26
CA ILE A 169 -0.50 7.34 11.39
C ILE A 169 0.71 6.82 12.17
N ASP A 170 0.93 7.33 13.38
CA ASP A 170 2.04 6.90 14.23
C ASP A 170 1.89 5.44 14.68
N GLU A 171 0.68 5.00 15.03
CA GLU A 171 0.39 3.58 15.35
C GLU A 171 0.73 2.63 14.18
N HIS A 172 0.49 3.03 12.92
CA HIS A 172 0.92 2.23 11.76
C HIS A 172 2.43 2.18 11.64
N ARG A 173 3.11 3.32 11.82
CA ARG A 173 4.56 3.42 11.73
C ARG A 173 5.25 2.59 12.81
N GLU A 174 4.76 2.66 14.04
CA GLU A 174 5.25 1.87 15.16
C GLU A 174 5.04 0.38 14.95
N SER A 175 3.85 -0.02 14.49
CA SER A 175 3.58 -1.44 14.19
C SER A 175 4.48 -1.96 13.07
N ALA A 176 4.63 -1.22 11.97
CA ALA A 176 5.52 -1.57 10.87
C ALA A 176 6.98 -1.71 11.34
N ALA A 177 7.50 -0.72 12.07
CA ALA A 177 8.86 -0.74 12.61
C ALA A 177 9.09 -1.92 13.56
N ARG A 178 8.10 -2.22 14.42
CA ARG A 178 8.16 -3.37 15.34
C ARG A 178 8.25 -4.69 14.58
N ILE A 179 7.48 -4.87 13.51
CA ILE A 179 7.50 -6.11 12.70
C ILE A 179 8.85 -6.26 12.00
N LEU A 180 9.36 -5.19 11.38
CA LEU A 180 10.67 -5.18 10.72
C LEU A 180 11.79 -5.59 11.69
N ALA A 181 11.79 -5.01 12.89
CA ALA A 181 12.79 -5.30 13.93
C ALA A 181 12.63 -6.71 14.52
N LYS A 182 11.40 -7.15 14.78
CA LYS A 182 11.09 -8.47 15.36
C LYS A 182 11.64 -9.62 14.53
N HIS A 183 11.54 -9.51 13.20
CA HIS A 183 11.92 -10.57 12.27
C HIS A 183 13.27 -10.33 11.58
N ASP A 184 13.99 -9.26 11.93
CA ASP A 184 15.22 -8.83 11.25
C ASP A 184 15.05 -8.78 9.73
N ILE A 185 13.94 -8.19 9.28
CA ILE A 185 13.54 -8.22 7.87
C ILE A 185 14.51 -7.39 7.04
N PRO A 186 15.11 -7.92 5.97
CA PRO A 186 15.93 -7.11 5.07
C PRO A 186 15.07 -6.06 4.36
N HIS A 187 15.31 -4.79 4.66
CA HIS A 187 14.47 -3.69 4.21
C HIS A 187 15.26 -2.41 3.95
N LEU A 188 14.65 -1.52 3.18
CA LEU A 188 15.06 -0.13 3.02
C LEU A 188 13.93 0.76 3.53
N THR A 189 14.25 1.68 4.45
CA THR A 189 13.32 2.73 4.85
C THR A 189 13.56 3.98 4.00
N ILE A 190 12.50 4.51 3.40
CA ILE A 190 12.53 5.69 2.53
C ILE A 190 11.58 6.72 3.14
N ASP A 191 12.07 7.93 3.43
CA ASP A 191 11.19 9.08 3.66
C ASP A 191 10.70 9.59 2.30
N TYR A 192 9.39 9.81 2.17
CA TYR A 192 8.77 10.33 0.96
C TYR A 192 9.46 11.59 0.41
N ALA A 193 9.99 12.45 1.28
CA ALA A 193 10.71 13.65 0.85
C ALA A 193 12.02 13.33 0.10
N GLU A 194 12.62 12.14 0.30
CA GLU A 194 13.85 11.72 -0.36
C GLU A 194 13.67 11.42 -1.85
N TYR A 195 12.45 11.10 -2.30
CA TYR A 195 12.15 11.00 -3.73
C TYR A 195 12.40 12.34 -4.46
N GLU A 196 12.29 13.46 -3.75
CA GLU A 196 12.60 14.79 -4.29
C GLU A 196 14.03 15.22 -3.96
N SER A 197 14.42 15.12 -2.68
CA SER A 197 15.66 15.72 -2.19
C SER A 197 16.90 14.90 -2.54
N ALA A 198 16.76 13.59 -2.75
CA ALA A 198 17.87 12.68 -3.03
C ALA A 198 17.50 11.52 -3.98
N PRO A 199 16.89 11.77 -5.16
CA PRO A 199 16.38 10.72 -6.05
C PRO A 199 17.47 9.75 -6.53
N GLY A 200 18.70 10.22 -6.76
CA GLY A 200 19.81 9.35 -7.15
C GLY A 200 20.20 8.34 -6.05
N LYS A 201 20.18 8.77 -4.78
CA LYS A 201 20.41 7.89 -3.63
C LYS A 201 19.29 6.85 -3.52
N VAL A 202 18.04 7.28 -3.53
CA VAL A 202 16.87 6.39 -3.44
C VAL A 202 16.87 5.35 -4.56
N ALA A 203 17.14 5.76 -5.80
CA ALA A 203 17.21 4.85 -6.93
C ALA A 203 18.33 3.80 -6.75
N ALA A 204 19.51 4.22 -6.28
CA ALA A 204 20.62 3.31 -6.03
C ALA A 204 20.32 2.31 -4.91
N GLU A 205 19.75 2.76 -3.79
CA GLU A 205 19.43 1.89 -2.64
C GLU A 205 18.31 0.90 -2.97
N ILE A 206 17.28 1.31 -3.72
CA ILE A 206 16.24 0.38 -4.21
C ILE A 206 16.86 -0.63 -5.19
N SER A 207 17.75 -0.18 -6.08
CA SER A 207 18.46 -1.05 -7.03
C SER A 207 19.25 -2.14 -6.33
N GLU A 208 20.01 -1.77 -5.30
CA GLU A 208 20.80 -2.69 -4.48
C GLU A 208 19.92 -3.66 -3.71
N LEU A 209 18.89 -3.17 -3.01
CA LEU A 209 18.00 -4.02 -2.22
C LEU A 209 17.31 -5.09 -3.07
N LEU A 210 16.82 -4.69 -4.25
CA LEU A 210 15.94 -5.52 -5.08
C LEU A 210 16.64 -6.25 -6.23
N ASP A 211 17.94 -6.05 -6.42
CA ASP A 211 18.71 -6.58 -7.56
C ASP A 211 18.08 -6.15 -8.91
N ILE A 212 17.82 -4.84 -9.03
CA ILE A 212 17.28 -4.18 -10.23
C ILE A 212 18.17 -3.00 -10.64
N THR A 213 17.85 -2.35 -11.77
CA THR A 213 18.56 -1.13 -12.21
C THR A 213 17.56 0.01 -12.32
N LEU A 214 17.66 0.96 -11.40
CA LEU A 214 16.93 2.22 -11.42
C LEU A 214 17.91 3.39 -11.53
N LYS A 215 17.47 4.43 -12.24
CA LYS A 215 18.07 5.76 -12.22
C LYS A 215 17.12 6.73 -11.53
N ALA A 216 17.62 7.93 -11.22
CA ALA A 216 16.82 8.99 -10.61
C ALA A 216 15.57 9.32 -11.45
N GLU A 217 15.68 9.28 -12.78
CA GLU A 217 14.59 9.58 -13.70
C GLU A 217 13.49 8.52 -13.67
N ASP A 218 13.83 7.26 -13.34
CA ASP A 218 12.88 6.15 -13.26
C ASP A 218 11.95 6.25 -12.05
N LEU A 219 12.32 7.04 -11.03
CA LEU A 219 11.47 7.27 -9.86
C LEU A 219 10.19 8.03 -10.23
N GLY A 220 10.21 8.79 -11.34
CA GLY A 220 9.03 9.48 -11.85
C GLY A 220 8.40 10.45 -10.84
N PHE A 221 9.20 10.99 -9.92
CA PHE A 221 8.76 12.00 -8.97
C PHE A 221 8.62 13.32 -9.71
N ASP A 222 7.38 13.68 -10.05
CA ASP A 222 7.04 14.99 -10.59
C ASP A 222 6.17 15.74 -9.58
N ARG A 223 6.73 16.81 -9.00
CA ARG A 223 6.05 17.70 -8.06
C ARG A 223 4.75 18.25 -8.65
N ASN A 224 4.72 18.51 -9.95
CA ASN A 224 3.56 19.05 -10.66
C ASN A 224 2.53 17.97 -10.99
N ALA A 225 2.92 16.72 -11.24
CA ALA A 225 1.97 15.62 -11.40
C ALA A 225 1.32 15.25 -10.06
N VAL A 226 2.07 15.26 -8.96
CA VAL A 226 1.53 15.09 -7.60
C VAL A 226 0.60 16.25 -7.26
N ALA A 227 1.01 17.50 -7.50
CA ALA A 227 0.15 18.67 -7.30
C ALA A 227 -1.08 18.68 -8.21
N ASN A 228 -0.99 18.24 -9.48
CA ASN A 228 -2.12 18.20 -10.43
C ASN A 228 -3.07 17.03 -10.17
N PHE A 229 -2.59 15.89 -9.67
CA PHE A 229 -3.44 14.82 -9.14
C PHE A 229 -4.12 15.27 -7.83
N GLU A 230 -3.48 16.17 -7.09
CA GLU A 230 -3.97 16.78 -5.85
C GLU A 230 -4.82 18.07 -6.06
N SER A 231 -4.80 18.67 -7.24
CA SER A 231 -5.51 19.91 -7.58
C SER A 231 -6.49 19.76 -8.74
N SER A 232 -6.60 18.58 -9.36
CA SER A 232 -7.63 18.31 -10.37
C SER A 232 -8.98 18.22 -9.64
N PRO A 233 -9.89 19.19 -9.82
CA PRO A 233 -11.28 18.92 -9.48
C PRO A 233 -11.70 17.80 -10.42
N VAL A 234 -12.19 16.67 -9.91
CA VAL A 234 -12.88 15.66 -10.72
C VAL A 234 -14.19 16.28 -11.21
N GLN A 235 -14.06 17.20 -12.16
CA GLN A 235 -15.13 17.87 -12.86
C GLN A 235 -15.19 17.28 -14.25
N ARG A 236 -15.59 16.01 -14.33
CA ARG A 236 -16.16 15.40 -15.55
C ARG A 236 -16.79 14.02 -15.35
N VAL A 237 -17.63 13.83 -14.34
CA VAL A 237 -18.74 12.84 -14.43
C VAL A 237 -20.04 13.40 -13.83
N LYS A 238 -20.41 14.63 -14.22
CA LYS A 238 -21.79 15.14 -14.07
C LYS A 238 -22.44 15.35 -15.44
N THR A 239 -22.36 14.35 -16.33
CA THR A 239 -23.18 14.36 -17.56
C THR A 239 -23.59 12.98 -18.07
N PHE A 240 -23.87 12.00 -17.20
CA PHE A 240 -24.49 10.74 -17.70
C PHE A 240 -25.62 10.13 -16.85
N LEU A 241 -26.02 10.75 -15.74
CA LEU A 241 -27.18 10.28 -14.95
C LEU A 241 -28.18 11.41 -14.63
N LYS A 242 -28.63 12.10 -15.69
CA LYS A 242 -29.86 12.92 -15.68
C LYS A 242 -30.82 12.54 -16.83
N GLY A 243 -30.72 11.31 -17.34
CA GLY A 243 -31.54 10.82 -18.46
C GLY A 243 -32.63 9.79 -18.11
N PHE A 244 -32.61 9.17 -16.93
CA PHE A 244 -33.44 7.98 -16.65
C PHE A 244 -34.37 8.09 -15.43
N LEU A 245 -34.84 9.29 -15.11
CA LEU A 245 -36.06 9.45 -14.32
C LEU A 245 -36.87 10.60 -14.94
N LYS A 246 -37.75 10.25 -15.89
CA LYS A 246 -38.98 11.00 -16.09
C LYS A 246 -40.13 10.15 -15.54
N PRO A 247 -41.00 10.71 -14.69
CA PRO A 247 -42.25 10.08 -14.33
C PRO A 247 -43.22 10.18 -15.53
N GLY A 248 -43.82 9.05 -15.89
CA GLY A 248 -44.95 8.91 -16.79
C GLY A 248 -45.76 7.72 -16.32
#